data_AF-A0A2N3E2A6-F1
#
_entry.id   AF-A0A2N3E2A6-F1
#
_cell.length_a   1.000
_cell.length_b   1.000
_cell.length_c   1.000
_cell.angle_alpha   90.00
_cell.angle_beta   90.00
_cell.angle_gamma   90.00
#
_symmetry.space_group_name_H-M   'P 1'
#
loop_
_entity.id
_entity.type
_entity.pdbx_description
1 polymer ?
#
loop_
_entity_poly.entity_id
_entity_poly.type
_entity_poly.pdbx_seq_one_letter_code
_entity_poly.pdbx_strand_id
1 'polypeptide(L)'
;MKIKEAFQQKEGPEGRQQAERIFSTDTQVNLVKVQGVLNKMTALAKENILSEAQMIHNARTTRLAIVVIGLLAIVVGVGVSLLTARSIAKPISSVVEVNNRLALGDVNVAIETGRQDEVGLMLNSMNVMVGNLKETARLAEQIALGNLDVQVTILSDQDVLGKSLAAMVNKLQETAELARQISLGDLDVQAKVLSEKDLLGKCLVNMVENLRQTAAKAEQIAEGDLRVDMTLLSDKDSLGKSLAAMISKLRQVITDVRAAADQVAAGSEELSSSSQQVSQGASEQAASTEQISASMEELASTVAQTADHARQTAAIANKAAADAVAGGKAVVETVDAMQHIAEKIELIEEIARQTNL
;
A
#
# COMPACT_ATOMS: atom_id res chain seq x y z
N MET A 1 12.34 3.70 -138.71
CA MET A 1 12.48 5.03 -139.36
C MET A 1 13.15 4.96 -140.74
N LYS A 2 14.22 4.15 -140.93
CA LYS A 2 14.90 3.94 -142.24
C LYS A 2 14.05 3.33 -143.39
N ILE A 3 13.02 2.52 -143.10
CA ILE A 3 12.13 1.94 -144.14
C ILE A 3 11.27 3.01 -144.82
N LYS A 4 10.91 4.07 -144.10
CA LYS A 4 10.06 5.15 -144.62
C LYS A 4 10.84 6.09 -145.54
N GLU A 5 12.13 6.29 -145.27
CA GLU A 5 13.06 7.04 -146.13
C GLU A 5 13.40 6.29 -147.42
N ALA A 6 13.51 4.95 -147.39
CA ALA A 6 13.73 4.13 -148.59
C ALA A 6 12.57 4.19 -149.60
N PHE A 7 11.35 4.51 -149.16
CA PHE A 7 10.18 4.62 -150.03
C PHE A 7 10.01 6.00 -150.71
N GLN A 8 10.68 7.06 -150.24
CA GLN A 8 10.44 8.43 -150.73
C GLN A 8 11.43 8.95 -151.79
N GLN A 9 12.50 8.21 -152.15
CA GLN A 9 13.56 8.76 -153.02
C GLN A 9 13.85 8.06 -154.36
N LYS A 10 13.14 6.98 -154.74
CA LYS A 10 13.25 6.37 -156.10
C LYS A 10 11.98 5.57 -156.46
N GLU A 11 11.19 6.04 -157.44
CA GLU A 11 10.12 5.25 -158.04
C GLU A 11 10.68 4.36 -159.17
N GLY A 12 10.85 3.07 -158.88
CA GLY A 12 11.33 2.06 -159.83
C GLY A 12 11.73 0.75 -159.13
N PRO A 13 11.95 -0.35 -159.86
CA PRO A 13 12.18 -1.71 -159.32
C PRO A 13 13.35 -1.85 -158.32
N GLU A 14 14.26 -0.87 -158.25
CA GLU A 14 15.35 -0.81 -157.26
C GLU A 14 14.87 -0.54 -155.82
N GLY A 15 13.77 0.20 -155.61
CA GLY A 15 13.25 0.51 -154.26
C GLY A 15 12.64 -0.70 -153.55
N ARG A 16 12.06 -1.64 -154.31
CA ARG A 16 11.54 -2.91 -153.76
C ARG A 16 12.65 -3.81 -153.25
N GLN A 17 13.77 -3.96 -153.97
CA GLN A 17 14.89 -4.77 -153.52
C GLN A 17 15.58 -4.19 -152.27
N GLN A 18 15.62 -2.87 -152.12
CA GLN A 18 16.22 -2.25 -150.94
C GLN A 18 15.32 -2.37 -149.69
N ALA A 19 14.00 -2.24 -149.86
CA ALA A 19 13.03 -2.53 -148.80
C ALA A 19 13.05 -4.01 -148.39
N GLU A 20 13.19 -4.93 -149.35
CA GLU A 20 13.28 -6.37 -149.09
C GLU A 20 14.57 -6.74 -148.33
N ARG A 21 15.73 -6.13 -148.68
CA ARG A 21 16.97 -6.29 -147.90
C ARG A 21 16.89 -5.70 -146.50
N ILE A 22 16.28 -4.53 -146.31
CA ILE A 22 16.12 -3.94 -144.97
C ILE A 22 15.16 -4.79 -144.12
N PHE A 23 14.14 -5.39 -144.75
CA PHE A 23 13.22 -6.29 -144.06
C PHE A 23 13.90 -7.61 -143.67
N SER A 24 14.59 -8.28 -144.61
CA SER A 24 15.24 -9.59 -144.37
C SER A 24 16.52 -9.49 -143.52
N THR A 25 17.28 -8.40 -143.64
CA THR A 25 18.61 -8.28 -143.02
C THR A 25 18.59 -7.54 -141.69
N ASP A 26 17.83 -6.44 -141.58
CA ASP A 26 17.81 -5.63 -140.35
C ASP A 26 16.54 -5.87 -139.52
N THR A 27 15.37 -5.94 -140.15
CA THR A 27 14.09 -5.99 -139.41
C THR A 27 13.83 -7.37 -138.82
N GLN A 28 13.98 -8.43 -139.63
CA GLN A 28 13.76 -9.80 -139.20
C GLN A 28 14.81 -10.25 -138.16
N VAL A 29 16.08 -9.86 -138.35
CA VAL A 29 17.16 -10.14 -137.39
C VAL A 29 16.94 -9.43 -136.05
N ASN A 30 16.50 -8.17 -136.07
CA ASN A 30 16.20 -7.45 -134.84
C ASN A 30 14.92 -7.95 -134.16
N LEU A 31 13.91 -8.41 -134.91
CA LEU A 31 12.73 -9.08 -134.35
C LEU A 31 13.09 -10.39 -133.64
N VAL A 32 14.00 -11.20 -134.21
CA VAL A 32 14.51 -12.41 -133.54
C VAL A 32 15.30 -12.06 -132.27
N LYS A 33 16.09 -10.98 -132.26
CA LYS A 33 16.74 -10.49 -131.04
C LYS A 33 15.74 -10.06 -129.98
N VAL A 34 14.69 -9.32 -130.35
CA VAL A 34 13.61 -8.92 -129.43
C VAL A 34 12.88 -10.15 -128.89
N GLN A 35 12.59 -11.14 -129.72
CA GLN A 35 11.98 -12.40 -129.30
C GLN A 35 12.89 -13.20 -128.37
N GLY A 36 14.20 -13.19 -128.61
CA GLY A 36 15.20 -13.79 -127.71
C GLY A 36 15.29 -13.08 -126.35
N VAL A 37 15.18 -11.74 -126.33
CA VAL A 37 15.12 -10.96 -125.08
C VAL A 37 13.80 -11.22 -124.34
N LEU A 38 12.66 -11.25 -125.03
CA LEU A 38 11.36 -11.59 -124.43
C LEU A 38 11.33 -13.02 -123.88
N ASN A 39 11.93 -13.99 -124.56
CA ASN A 39 12.07 -15.36 -124.07
C ASN A 39 12.99 -15.44 -122.84
N LYS A 40 14.10 -14.69 -122.82
CA LYS A 40 14.93 -14.57 -121.61
C LYS A 40 14.19 -13.89 -120.46
N MET A 41 13.40 -12.85 -120.74
CA MET A 41 12.63 -12.12 -119.74
C MET A 41 11.51 -12.99 -119.15
N THR A 42 10.83 -13.78 -119.97
CA THR A 42 9.80 -14.73 -119.51
C THR A 42 10.39 -15.93 -118.77
N ALA A 43 11.57 -16.42 -119.18
CA ALA A 43 12.31 -17.45 -118.44
C ALA A 43 12.80 -16.93 -117.07
N LEU A 44 13.41 -15.74 -117.03
CA LEU A 44 13.82 -15.06 -115.79
C LEU A 44 12.62 -14.74 -114.88
N ALA A 45 11.48 -14.36 -115.46
CA ALA A 45 10.25 -14.15 -114.69
C ALA A 45 9.75 -15.47 -114.10
N LYS A 46 9.78 -16.58 -114.85
CA LYS A 46 9.33 -17.89 -114.33
C LYS A 46 10.27 -18.49 -113.28
N GLU A 47 11.56 -18.17 -113.34
CA GLU A 47 12.58 -18.59 -112.36
C GLU A 47 12.54 -17.74 -111.07
N ASN A 48 12.27 -16.43 -111.19
CA ASN A 48 12.22 -15.51 -110.03
C ASN A 48 10.82 -15.31 -109.44
N ILE A 49 9.74 -15.63 -110.16
CA ILE A 49 8.38 -15.61 -109.63
C ILE A 49 8.09 -16.97 -108.99
N LEU A 50 8.02 -16.96 -107.66
CA LEU A 50 7.56 -18.10 -106.86
C LEU A 50 6.19 -18.55 -107.38
N SER A 51 6.04 -19.84 -107.70
CA SER A 51 4.74 -20.44 -108.03
C SER A 51 3.71 -20.12 -106.93
N GLU A 52 2.45 -19.85 -107.30
CA GLU A 52 1.35 -19.60 -106.34
C GLU A 52 1.28 -20.65 -105.23
N ALA A 53 1.58 -21.91 -105.56
CA ALA A 53 1.62 -23.01 -104.59
C ALA A 53 2.72 -22.84 -103.52
N GLN A 54 3.91 -22.38 -103.92
CA GLN A 54 5.04 -22.15 -103.01
C GLN A 54 4.76 -20.94 -102.10
N MET A 55 4.10 -19.90 -102.63
CA MET A 55 3.68 -18.75 -101.83
C MET A 55 2.66 -19.13 -100.76
N ILE A 56 1.67 -19.98 -101.08
CA ILE A 56 0.67 -20.44 -100.11
C ILE A 56 1.28 -21.36 -99.05
N HIS A 57 2.20 -22.25 -99.43
CA HIS A 57 2.88 -23.14 -98.47
C HIS A 57 3.73 -22.34 -97.47
N ASN A 58 4.57 -21.42 -97.96
CA ASN A 58 5.37 -20.56 -97.10
C ASN A 58 4.50 -19.66 -96.20
N ALA A 59 3.39 -19.12 -96.72
CA ALA A 59 2.45 -18.34 -95.92
C ALA A 59 1.78 -19.16 -94.81
N ARG A 60 1.41 -20.42 -95.07
CA ARG A 60 0.85 -21.34 -94.05
C ARG A 60 1.87 -21.68 -92.98
N THR A 61 3.11 -22.00 -93.35
CA THR A 61 4.18 -22.33 -92.41
C THR A 61 4.53 -21.14 -91.52
N THR A 62 4.66 -19.94 -92.08
CA THR A 62 4.87 -18.71 -91.31
C THR A 62 3.69 -18.40 -90.38
N ARG A 63 2.45 -18.55 -90.84
CA ARG A 63 1.26 -18.36 -90.00
C ARG A 63 1.22 -19.34 -88.82
N LEU A 64 1.51 -20.62 -89.07
CA LEU A 64 1.54 -21.64 -88.01
C LEU A 64 2.68 -21.38 -87.02
N ALA A 65 3.85 -20.96 -87.49
CA ALA A 65 4.98 -20.58 -86.64
C ALA A 65 4.62 -19.41 -85.71
N ILE A 66 3.95 -18.35 -86.21
CA ILE A 66 3.51 -17.21 -85.39
C ILE A 66 2.50 -17.64 -84.33
N VAL A 67 1.53 -18.50 -84.68
CA VAL A 67 0.53 -19.01 -83.72
C VAL A 67 1.19 -19.85 -82.64
N VAL A 68 2.13 -20.73 -82.99
CA VAL A 68 2.84 -21.58 -82.02
C VAL A 68 3.71 -20.73 -81.09
N ILE A 69 4.44 -19.75 -81.61
CA ILE A 69 5.22 -18.80 -80.81
C ILE A 69 4.31 -18.00 -79.87
N GLY A 70 3.16 -17.53 -80.36
CA GLY A 70 2.17 -16.82 -79.54
C GLY A 70 1.60 -17.69 -78.42
N LEU A 71 1.26 -18.95 -78.70
CA LEU A 71 0.79 -19.90 -77.69
C LEU A 71 1.89 -20.22 -76.66
N LEU A 72 3.13 -20.44 -77.10
CA LEU A 72 4.27 -20.62 -76.20
C LEU A 72 4.50 -19.41 -75.30
N ALA A 73 4.40 -18.19 -75.84
CA ALA A 73 4.52 -16.96 -75.07
C ALA A 73 3.41 -16.85 -74.00
N ILE A 74 2.18 -17.25 -74.31
CA ILE A 74 1.08 -17.30 -73.34
C ILE A 74 1.37 -18.32 -72.23
N VAL A 75 1.82 -19.53 -72.60
CA VAL A 75 2.15 -20.59 -71.62
C VAL A 75 3.29 -20.14 -70.69
N VAL A 76 4.35 -19.54 -71.24
CA VAL A 76 5.45 -18.98 -70.44
C VAL A 76 4.95 -17.84 -69.56
N GLY A 77 4.11 -16.94 -70.10
CA GLY A 77 3.53 -15.84 -69.33
C GLY A 77 2.69 -16.31 -68.14
N VAL A 78 1.83 -17.31 -68.34
CA VAL A 78 1.04 -17.95 -67.28
C VAL A 78 1.96 -18.67 -66.28
N GLY A 79 2.98 -19.37 -66.77
CA GLY A 79 3.96 -20.05 -65.92
C GLY A 79 4.72 -19.07 -65.02
N VAL A 80 5.27 -17.99 -65.58
CA VAL A 80 5.93 -16.93 -64.83
C VAL A 80 4.97 -16.26 -63.86
N SER A 81 3.73 -15.97 -64.27
CA SER A 81 2.70 -15.37 -63.39
C SER A 81 2.35 -16.27 -62.19
N LEU A 82 2.21 -17.58 -62.39
CA LEU A 82 1.97 -18.52 -61.31
C LEU A 82 3.18 -18.69 -60.40
N LEU A 83 4.39 -18.67 -60.97
CA LEU A 83 5.63 -18.72 -60.21
C LEU A 83 5.79 -17.48 -59.34
N THR A 84 5.64 -16.28 -59.88
CA THR A 84 5.75 -15.02 -59.11
C THR A 84 4.63 -14.89 -58.06
N ALA A 85 3.41 -15.30 -58.39
CA ALA A 85 2.32 -15.33 -57.41
C ALA A 85 2.63 -16.25 -56.23
N ARG A 86 3.24 -17.42 -56.48
CA ARG A 86 3.59 -18.39 -55.43
C ARG A 86 4.89 -18.04 -54.69
N SER A 87 5.90 -17.52 -55.37
CA SER A 87 7.22 -17.25 -54.80
C SER A 87 7.30 -15.91 -54.07
N ILE A 88 6.50 -14.91 -54.47
CA ILE A 88 6.57 -13.54 -53.96
C ILE A 88 5.22 -13.10 -53.38
N ALA A 89 4.15 -13.08 -54.19
CA ALA A 89 2.89 -12.44 -53.78
C ALA A 89 2.24 -13.09 -52.56
N LYS A 90 2.19 -14.43 -52.53
CA LYS A 90 1.64 -15.18 -51.38
C LYS A 90 2.42 -14.94 -50.08
N PRO A 91 3.75 -15.15 -50.02
CA PRO A 91 4.53 -14.85 -48.81
C PRO A 91 4.42 -13.40 -48.32
N ILE A 92 4.42 -12.42 -49.23
CA ILE A 92 4.24 -11.01 -48.86
C ILE A 92 2.86 -10.78 -48.23
N SER A 93 1.81 -11.41 -48.77
CA SER A 93 0.47 -11.33 -48.19
C SER A 93 0.44 -11.88 -46.75
N SER A 94 1.14 -12.98 -46.48
CA SER A 94 1.25 -13.54 -45.12
C SER A 94 2.01 -12.61 -44.18
N VAL A 95 3.08 -11.96 -44.64
CA VAL A 95 3.81 -10.96 -43.83
C VAL A 95 2.91 -9.78 -43.47
N VAL A 96 2.10 -9.30 -44.42
CA VAL A 96 1.13 -8.23 -44.18
C VAL A 96 0.10 -8.67 -43.12
N GLU A 97 -0.39 -9.90 -43.19
CA GLU A 97 -1.33 -10.45 -42.20
C GLU A 97 -0.72 -10.50 -40.79
N VAL A 98 0.51 -11.00 -40.66
CA VAL A 98 1.22 -11.03 -39.37
C VAL A 98 1.45 -9.61 -38.84
N ASN A 99 1.84 -8.67 -39.70
CA ASN A 99 2.00 -7.26 -39.31
C ASN A 99 0.68 -6.64 -38.83
N ASN A 100 -0.43 -6.93 -39.51
CA ASN A 100 -1.74 -6.44 -39.10
C ASN A 100 -2.15 -7.00 -37.73
N ARG A 101 -1.88 -8.29 -37.47
CA ARG A 101 -2.12 -8.90 -36.15
C ARG A 101 -1.20 -8.30 -35.07
N LEU A 102 0.07 -8.11 -35.38
CA LEU A 102 1.04 -7.51 -34.46
C LEU A 102 0.68 -6.06 -34.11
N ALA A 103 0.19 -5.29 -35.10
CA ALA A 103 -0.31 -3.93 -34.88
C ALA A 103 -1.52 -3.87 -33.94
N LEU A 104 -2.29 -4.95 -33.84
CA LEU A 104 -3.38 -5.11 -32.87
C LEU A 104 -2.89 -5.63 -31.50
N GLY A 105 -1.58 -5.86 -31.33
CA GLY A 105 -0.99 -6.39 -30.10
C GLY A 105 -1.02 -7.92 -29.99
N ASP A 106 -1.43 -8.64 -31.03
CA ASP A 106 -1.41 -10.10 -31.04
C ASP A 106 0.00 -10.62 -31.39
N VAL A 107 0.74 -10.99 -30.34
CA VAL A 107 2.09 -11.56 -30.44
C VAL A 107 2.08 -13.10 -30.54
N ASN A 108 0.91 -13.73 -30.53
CA ASN A 108 0.76 -15.19 -30.66
C ASN A 108 0.53 -15.59 -32.12
N VAL A 109 1.44 -15.13 -32.98
CA VAL A 109 1.45 -15.39 -34.42
C VAL A 109 2.52 -16.44 -34.76
N ALA A 110 2.16 -17.41 -35.60
CA ALA A 110 3.10 -18.38 -36.12
C ALA A 110 3.69 -17.86 -37.44
N ILE A 111 5.01 -17.67 -37.48
CA ILE A 111 5.73 -17.25 -38.69
C ILE A 111 6.46 -18.47 -39.25
N GLU A 112 6.08 -18.89 -40.46
CA GLU A 112 6.80 -19.96 -41.16
C GLU A 112 8.19 -19.45 -41.57
N THR A 113 9.23 -20.14 -41.08
CA THR A 113 10.63 -19.85 -41.40
C THR A 113 11.22 -21.02 -42.19
N GLY A 114 12.27 -20.78 -43.00
CA GLY A 114 12.92 -21.85 -43.80
C GLY A 114 13.22 -21.46 -45.25
N ARG A 115 12.85 -20.26 -45.68
CA ARG A 115 13.18 -19.71 -46.99
C ARG A 115 14.55 -19.01 -46.94
N GLN A 116 15.35 -19.13 -48.01
CA GLN A 116 16.72 -18.60 -48.07
C GLN A 116 16.88 -17.35 -48.97
N ASP A 117 15.79 -16.69 -49.31
CA ASP A 117 15.81 -15.43 -50.08
C ASP A 117 15.52 -14.22 -49.19
N GLU A 118 15.37 -13.04 -49.80
CA GLU A 118 15.13 -11.78 -49.10
C GLU A 118 13.82 -11.80 -48.30
N VAL A 119 12.80 -12.51 -48.80
CA VAL A 119 11.54 -12.71 -48.08
C VAL A 119 11.76 -13.59 -46.86
N GLY A 120 12.58 -14.64 -46.99
CA GLY A 120 13.01 -15.48 -45.87
C GLY A 120 13.77 -14.72 -44.79
N LEU A 121 14.70 -13.84 -45.19
CA LEU A 121 15.43 -12.98 -44.26
C LEU A 121 14.49 -12.04 -43.50
N MET A 122 13.51 -11.45 -44.19
CA MET A 122 12.49 -10.61 -43.57
C MET A 122 11.63 -11.39 -42.56
N LEU A 123 11.16 -12.58 -42.93
CA LEU A 123 10.39 -13.46 -42.03
C LEU A 123 11.21 -13.87 -40.79
N ASN A 124 12.50 -14.15 -40.95
CA ASN A 124 13.36 -14.50 -39.82
C ASN A 124 13.57 -13.32 -38.85
N SER A 125 13.85 -12.12 -39.38
CA SER A 125 13.96 -10.90 -38.57
C SER A 125 12.64 -10.58 -37.86
N MET A 126 11.51 -10.79 -38.53
CA MET A 126 10.19 -10.62 -37.96
C MET A 126 9.91 -11.64 -36.84
N ASN A 127 10.34 -12.89 -37.01
CA ASN A 127 10.22 -13.93 -35.99
C ASN A 127 11.01 -13.58 -34.70
N VAL A 128 12.22 -13.03 -34.83
CA VAL A 128 12.99 -12.52 -33.70
C VAL A 128 12.25 -11.36 -33.01
N MET A 129 11.71 -10.41 -33.78
CA MET A 129 10.94 -9.28 -33.23
C MET A 129 9.69 -9.76 -32.47
N VAL A 130 8.91 -10.69 -33.04
CA VAL A 130 7.73 -11.27 -32.37
C VAL A 130 8.14 -12.01 -31.10
N GLY A 131 9.24 -12.75 -31.12
CA GLY A 131 9.79 -13.40 -29.93
C GLY A 131 10.10 -12.41 -28.80
N ASN A 132 10.77 -11.30 -29.12
CA ASN A 132 11.10 -10.25 -28.15
C ASN A 132 9.85 -9.56 -27.58
N LEU A 133 8.84 -9.32 -28.43
CA LEU A 133 7.56 -8.74 -27.99
C LEU A 133 6.76 -9.71 -27.13
N LYS A 134 6.78 -11.01 -27.44
CA LYS A 134 6.17 -12.05 -26.61
C LYS A 134 6.80 -12.14 -25.23
N GLU A 135 8.13 -12.05 -25.16
CA GLU A 135 8.84 -12.04 -23.87
C GLU A 135 8.53 -10.77 -23.06
N THR A 136 8.50 -9.61 -23.71
CA THR A 136 8.06 -8.35 -23.08
C THR A 136 6.63 -8.47 -22.53
N ALA A 137 5.71 -9.06 -23.30
CA ALA A 137 4.33 -9.28 -22.87
C ALA A 137 4.26 -10.23 -21.65
N ARG A 138 5.04 -11.31 -21.65
CA ARG A 138 5.14 -12.26 -20.52
C ARG A 138 5.72 -11.61 -19.27
N LEU A 139 6.69 -10.70 -19.42
CA LEU A 139 7.23 -9.92 -18.30
C LEU A 139 6.18 -8.95 -17.74
N ALA A 140 5.47 -8.24 -18.61
CA ALA A 140 4.38 -7.35 -18.20
C ALA A 140 3.27 -8.10 -17.44
N GLU A 141 2.92 -9.31 -17.89
CA GLU A 141 1.97 -10.18 -17.18
C GLU A 141 2.46 -10.56 -15.78
N GLN A 142 3.73 -10.95 -15.64
CA GLN A 142 4.31 -11.26 -14.32
C GLN A 142 4.32 -10.05 -13.39
N ILE A 143 4.66 -8.86 -13.90
CA ILE A 143 4.65 -7.62 -13.12
C ILE A 143 3.22 -7.30 -12.68
N ALA A 144 2.22 -7.48 -13.56
CA ALA A 144 0.81 -7.28 -13.24
C ALA A 144 0.31 -8.25 -12.16
N LEU A 145 0.86 -9.46 -12.11
CA LEU A 145 0.62 -10.45 -11.05
C LEU A 145 1.40 -10.16 -9.75
N GLY A 146 2.20 -9.09 -9.71
CA GLY A 146 2.99 -8.69 -8.54
C GLY A 146 4.34 -9.40 -8.40
N ASN A 147 4.75 -10.22 -9.38
CA ASN A 147 6.11 -10.76 -9.41
C ASN A 147 7.09 -9.70 -9.91
N LEU A 148 7.77 -9.05 -8.97
CA LEU A 148 8.75 -8.02 -9.25
C LEU A 148 10.19 -8.55 -9.30
N ASP A 149 10.44 -9.83 -9.01
CA ASP A 149 11.78 -10.44 -9.07
C ASP A 149 12.23 -10.77 -10.51
N VAL A 150 11.43 -10.33 -11.49
CA VAL A 150 11.72 -10.53 -12.91
C VAL A 150 12.92 -9.70 -13.35
N GLN A 151 13.80 -10.31 -14.14
CA GLN A 151 14.94 -9.62 -14.73
C GLN A 151 14.62 -9.21 -16.17
N VAL A 152 14.61 -7.90 -16.43
CA VAL A 152 14.42 -7.37 -17.79
C VAL A 152 15.73 -7.44 -18.55
N THR A 153 15.76 -8.23 -19.63
CA THR A 153 16.92 -8.29 -20.52
C THR A 153 16.89 -7.12 -21.50
N ILE A 154 17.94 -6.28 -21.48
CA ILE A 154 18.12 -5.19 -22.44
C ILE A 154 18.81 -5.76 -23.68
N LEU A 155 18.14 -5.70 -24.83
CA LEU A 155 18.61 -6.34 -26.06
C LEU A 155 19.71 -5.55 -26.78
N SER A 156 19.72 -4.23 -26.60
CA SER A 156 20.64 -3.29 -27.26
C SER A 156 20.70 -1.96 -26.51
N ASP A 157 21.73 -1.16 -26.77
CA ASP A 157 21.80 0.23 -26.30
C ASP A 157 20.64 1.10 -26.81
N GLN A 158 19.99 0.71 -27.89
CA GLN A 158 18.81 1.42 -28.43
C GLN A 158 17.48 0.78 -28.02
N ASP A 159 17.50 -0.23 -27.15
CA ASP A 159 16.29 -0.89 -26.66
C ASP A 159 15.54 0.00 -25.67
N VAL A 160 14.76 0.95 -26.21
CA VAL A 160 13.94 1.87 -25.42
C VAL A 160 12.91 1.10 -24.60
N LEU A 161 12.28 0.08 -25.18
CA LEU A 161 11.25 -0.71 -24.51
C LEU A 161 11.82 -1.46 -23.30
N GLY A 162 12.93 -2.18 -23.49
CA GLY A 162 13.63 -2.89 -22.42
C GLY A 162 14.14 -1.95 -21.34
N LYS A 163 14.74 -0.81 -21.71
CA LYS A 163 15.22 0.19 -20.72
C LYS A 163 14.08 0.81 -19.92
N SER A 164 12.97 1.18 -20.58
CA SER A 164 11.79 1.73 -19.90
C SER A 164 11.11 0.69 -19.01
N LEU A 165 11.01 -0.57 -19.46
CA LEU A 165 10.46 -1.66 -18.66
C LEU A 165 11.34 -1.97 -17.44
N ALA A 166 12.66 -2.01 -17.61
CA ALA A 166 13.61 -2.18 -16.50
C ALA A 166 13.50 -1.05 -15.48
N ALA A 167 13.43 0.21 -15.93
CA ALA A 167 13.22 1.35 -15.05
C ALA A 167 11.89 1.27 -14.27
N MET A 168 10.82 0.80 -14.93
CA MET A 168 9.53 0.57 -14.29
C MET A 168 9.61 -0.53 -13.23
N VAL A 169 10.23 -1.69 -13.54
CA VAL A 169 10.41 -2.79 -12.58
C VAL A 169 11.24 -2.36 -11.38
N ASN A 170 12.39 -1.72 -11.62
CA ASN A 170 13.24 -1.21 -10.55
C ASN A 170 12.46 -0.25 -9.64
N LYS A 171 11.63 0.63 -10.23
CA LYS A 171 10.81 1.55 -9.43
C LYS A 171 9.76 0.82 -8.60
N LEU A 172 9.09 -0.18 -9.18
CA LEU A 172 8.13 -0.99 -8.45
C LEU A 172 8.80 -1.75 -7.30
N GLN A 173 9.98 -2.33 -7.53
CA GLN A 173 10.80 -3.00 -6.51
C GLN A 173 11.17 -2.03 -5.37
N GLU A 174 11.67 -0.83 -5.67
CA GLU A 174 11.97 0.20 -4.66
C GLU A 174 10.73 0.55 -3.83
N THR A 175 9.57 0.72 -4.48
CA THR A 175 8.33 1.04 -3.77
C THR A 175 7.81 -0.12 -2.92
N ALA A 176 7.99 -1.36 -3.38
CA ALA A 176 7.64 -2.56 -2.63
C ALA A 176 8.54 -2.71 -1.39
N GLU A 177 9.84 -2.46 -1.54
CA GLU A 177 10.81 -2.49 -0.45
C GLU A 177 10.52 -1.40 0.59
N LEU A 178 10.19 -0.19 0.15
CA LEU A 178 9.75 0.89 1.05
C LEU A 178 8.46 0.50 1.79
N ALA A 179 7.47 -0.06 1.11
CA ALA A 179 6.24 -0.54 1.75
C ALA A 179 6.53 -1.66 2.76
N ARG A 180 7.49 -2.55 2.46
CA ARG A 180 7.96 -3.59 3.38
C ARG A 180 8.56 -2.98 4.64
N GLN A 181 9.42 -1.98 4.53
CA GLN A 181 10.02 -1.29 5.68
C GLN A 181 8.96 -0.63 6.56
N ILE A 182 7.99 0.08 5.96
CA ILE A 182 6.88 0.69 6.69
C ILE A 182 6.02 -0.38 7.39
N SER A 183 5.81 -1.54 6.74
CA SER A 183 5.07 -2.66 7.36
C SER A 183 5.76 -3.26 8.58
N LEU A 184 7.09 -3.15 8.64
CA LEU A 184 7.90 -3.56 9.79
C LEU A 184 7.97 -2.47 10.87
N GLY A 185 7.32 -1.33 10.66
CA GLY A 185 7.33 -0.19 11.59
C GLY A 185 8.56 0.70 11.45
N ASP A 186 9.42 0.48 10.45
CA ASP A 186 10.50 1.42 10.14
C ASP A 186 9.89 2.65 9.45
N LEU A 187 9.68 3.68 10.27
CA LEU A 187 9.19 4.96 9.81
C LEU A 187 10.33 5.92 9.48
N ASP A 188 11.62 5.60 9.68
CA ASP A 188 12.75 6.52 9.40
C ASP A 188 13.11 6.59 7.90
N VAL A 189 12.45 5.75 7.11
CA VAL A 189 12.55 5.69 5.66
C VAL A 189 12.22 7.01 4.97
N GLN A 190 13.01 7.38 3.96
CA GLN A 190 12.76 8.57 3.16
C GLN A 190 12.20 8.19 1.79
N ALA A 191 10.89 8.30 1.64
CA ALA A 191 10.23 8.16 0.36
C ALA A 191 10.57 9.36 -0.55
N LYS A 192 11.03 9.10 -1.78
CA LYS A 192 11.36 10.15 -2.76
C LYS A 192 10.30 10.24 -3.84
N VAL A 193 9.74 11.44 -4.02
CA VAL A 193 8.88 11.80 -5.16
C VAL A 193 9.75 12.10 -6.37
N LEU A 194 9.57 11.36 -7.46
CA LEU A 194 10.41 11.50 -8.66
C LEU A 194 9.93 12.58 -9.63
N SER A 195 8.62 12.83 -9.66
CA SER A 195 8.01 13.82 -10.53
C SER A 195 6.70 14.33 -9.95
N GLU A 196 6.17 15.42 -10.51
CA GLU A 196 4.84 15.90 -10.12
C GLU A 196 3.72 14.88 -10.40
N LYS A 197 3.93 13.95 -11.33
CA LYS A 197 2.97 12.91 -11.69
C LYS A 197 3.19 11.59 -10.91
N ASP A 198 4.18 11.53 -10.03
CA ASP A 198 4.47 10.35 -9.22
C ASP A 198 3.45 10.21 -8.08
N LEU A 199 2.25 9.74 -8.42
CA LEU A 199 1.15 9.53 -7.48
C LEU A 199 1.54 8.54 -6.37
N LEU A 200 2.16 7.42 -6.75
CA LEU A 200 2.57 6.38 -5.80
C LEU A 200 3.59 6.93 -4.79
N GLY A 201 4.61 7.64 -5.25
CA GLY A 201 5.58 8.29 -4.38
C GLY A 201 4.95 9.31 -3.44
N LYS A 202 4.03 10.16 -3.93
CA LYS A 202 3.31 11.13 -3.09
C LYS A 202 2.45 10.45 -2.01
N CYS A 203 1.73 9.39 -2.37
CA CYS A 203 0.92 8.63 -1.41
C CYS A 203 1.80 7.97 -0.34
N LEU A 204 2.95 7.40 -0.70
CA LEU A 204 3.88 6.79 0.25
C LEU A 204 4.49 7.83 1.19
N VAL A 205 4.90 9.00 0.68
CA VAL A 205 5.38 10.11 1.53
C VAL A 205 4.31 10.53 2.53
N ASN A 206 3.08 10.77 2.08
CA ASN A 206 1.98 11.15 2.96
C ASN A 206 1.68 10.06 3.99
N MET A 207 1.74 8.79 3.61
CA MET A 207 1.53 7.66 4.51
C MET A 207 2.60 7.62 5.61
N VAL A 208 3.88 7.74 5.25
CA VAL A 208 5.00 7.77 6.23
C VAL A 208 4.87 8.97 7.16
N GLU A 209 4.61 10.16 6.61
CA GLU A 209 4.48 11.39 7.39
C GLU A 209 3.33 11.29 8.41
N ASN A 210 2.18 10.80 7.97
CA ASN A 210 1.02 10.59 8.84
C ASN A 210 1.30 9.57 9.96
N LEU A 211 1.99 8.47 9.64
CA LEU A 211 2.38 7.47 10.63
C LEU A 211 3.42 8.03 11.62
N ARG A 212 4.41 8.79 11.14
CA ARG A 212 5.41 9.48 11.99
C ARG A 212 4.75 10.45 12.95
N GLN A 213 3.86 11.31 12.45
CA GLN A 213 3.14 12.26 13.30
C GLN A 213 2.30 11.55 14.35
N THR A 214 1.65 10.45 13.99
CA THR A 214 0.87 9.65 14.93
C THR A 214 1.77 8.99 15.99
N ALA A 215 2.92 8.46 15.59
CA ALA A 215 3.91 7.88 16.50
C ALA A 215 4.48 8.94 17.47
N ALA A 216 4.84 10.13 16.97
CA ALA A 216 5.33 11.23 17.80
C ALA A 216 4.28 11.69 18.83
N LYS A 217 3.00 11.74 18.44
CA LYS A 217 1.91 12.02 19.39
C LYS A 217 1.75 10.91 20.42
N ALA A 218 1.92 9.64 20.02
CA ALA A 218 1.89 8.52 20.96
C ALA A 218 3.05 8.55 21.95
N GLU A 219 4.23 9.00 21.51
CA GLU A 219 5.40 9.22 22.37
C GLU A 219 5.12 10.30 23.41
N GLN A 220 4.55 11.45 23.01
CA GLN A 220 4.14 12.51 23.96
C GLN A 220 3.14 12.01 25.00
N ILE A 221 2.21 11.13 24.62
CA ILE A 221 1.27 10.50 25.56
C ILE A 221 2.02 9.57 26.53
N ALA A 222 2.99 8.81 26.04
CA ALA A 222 3.82 7.91 26.85
C ALA A 222 4.71 8.70 27.83
N GLU A 223 5.17 9.89 27.44
CA GLU A 223 5.86 10.86 28.31
C GLU A 223 4.92 11.55 29.32
N GLY A 224 3.61 11.33 29.19
CA GLY A 224 2.59 11.83 30.12
C GLY A 224 1.95 13.16 29.72
N ASP A 225 2.29 13.74 28.56
CA ASP A 225 1.55 14.88 28.04
C ASP A 225 0.23 14.40 27.43
N LEU A 226 -0.82 14.39 28.26
CA LEU A 226 -2.15 14.05 27.82
C LEU A 226 -2.86 15.23 27.16
N ARG A 227 -2.26 16.41 26.95
CA ARG A 227 -2.92 17.57 26.31
C ARG A 227 -2.85 17.54 24.79
N VAL A 228 -2.18 16.54 24.24
CA VAL A 228 -2.06 16.31 22.79
C VAL A 228 -3.44 16.28 22.14
N ASP A 229 -3.57 17.01 21.02
CA ASP A 229 -4.77 17.02 20.21
C ASP A 229 -4.66 16.00 19.06
N MET A 230 -5.66 15.13 18.99
CA MET A 230 -5.75 14.09 17.97
C MET A 230 -6.61 14.59 16.81
N THR A 231 -5.96 15.29 15.88
CA THR A 231 -6.52 15.64 14.57
C THR A 231 -6.74 14.36 13.75
N LEU A 232 -8.00 13.99 13.52
CA LEU A 232 -8.36 12.85 12.67
C LEU A 232 -8.00 13.13 11.22
N LEU A 233 -7.35 12.18 10.57
CA LEU A 233 -6.95 12.32 9.16
C LEU A 233 -8.15 12.19 8.21
N SER A 234 -9.16 11.42 8.61
CA SER A 234 -10.40 11.24 7.87
C SER A 234 -11.48 10.66 8.78
N ASP A 235 -12.71 10.60 8.30
CA ASP A 235 -13.81 9.90 8.98
C ASP A 235 -13.55 8.40 9.18
N LYS A 236 -12.58 7.81 8.45
CA LYS A 236 -12.19 6.40 8.54
C LYS A 236 -10.91 6.16 9.32
N ASP A 237 -10.34 7.19 9.94
CA ASP A 237 -9.12 7.08 10.73
C ASP A 237 -9.37 6.34 12.05
N SER A 238 -9.31 5.01 11.99
CA SER A 238 -9.54 4.12 13.14
C SER A 238 -8.45 4.26 14.20
N LEU A 239 -7.20 4.47 13.78
CA LEU A 239 -6.06 4.65 14.67
C LEU A 239 -6.21 5.95 15.45
N GLY A 240 -6.45 7.07 14.77
CA GLY A 240 -6.66 8.38 15.41
C GLY A 240 -7.84 8.38 16.38
N LYS A 241 -8.98 7.75 16.01
CA LYS A 241 -10.13 7.60 16.92
C LYS A 241 -9.80 6.81 18.18
N SER A 242 -9.06 5.71 18.03
CA SER A 242 -8.67 4.86 19.16
C SER A 242 -7.71 5.58 20.10
N LEU A 243 -6.73 6.30 19.56
CA LEU A 243 -5.80 7.11 20.35
C LEU A 243 -6.54 8.27 21.07
N ALA A 244 -7.49 8.94 20.40
CA ALA A 244 -8.31 9.98 21.03
C ALA A 244 -9.14 9.44 22.21
N ALA A 245 -9.76 8.27 22.04
CA ALA A 245 -10.50 7.59 23.11
C ALA A 245 -9.58 7.20 24.27
N MET A 246 -8.37 6.71 23.97
CA MET A 246 -7.35 6.39 24.97
C MET A 246 -6.95 7.63 25.77
N ILE A 247 -6.65 8.75 25.12
CA ILE A 247 -6.34 10.03 25.80
C ILE A 247 -7.50 10.46 26.70
N SER A 248 -8.75 10.39 26.21
CA SER A 248 -9.92 10.75 27.01
C SER A 248 -10.02 9.89 28.28
N LYS A 249 -9.78 8.58 28.17
CA LYS A 249 -9.79 7.68 29.33
C LYS A 249 -8.62 7.93 30.29
N LEU A 250 -7.42 8.17 29.77
CA LEU A 250 -6.27 8.52 30.61
C LEU A 250 -6.50 9.84 31.36
N ARG A 251 -7.06 10.87 30.70
CA ARG A 251 -7.43 12.14 31.34
C ARG A 251 -8.45 11.92 32.47
N GLN A 252 -9.47 11.09 32.24
CA GLN A 252 -10.45 10.77 33.27
C GLN A 252 -9.80 10.09 34.48
N VAL A 253 -8.95 9.08 34.26
CA VAL A 253 -8.24 8.38 35.34
C VAL A 253 -7.39 9.35 36.16
N ILE A 254 -6.66 10.26 35.52
CA ILE A 254 -5.86 11.28 36.24
C ILE A 254 -6.74 12.22 37.05
N THR A 255 -7.90 12.63 36.53
CA THR A 255 -8.88 13.43 37.28
C THR A 255 -9.38 12.68 38.51
N ASP A 256 -9.73 11.40 38.37
CA ASP A 256 -10.23 10.58 39.47
C ASP A 256 -9.15 10.36 40.55
N VAL A 257 -7.89 10.13 40.13
CA VAL A 257 -6.75 9.98 41.05
C VAL A 257 -6.46 11.29 41.80
N ARG A 258 -6.55 12.45 41.14
CA ARG A 258 -6.40 13.75 41.82
C ARG A 258 -7.50 13.97 42.85
N ALA A 259 -8.76 13.73 42.49
CA ALA A 259 -9.87 13.88 43.41
C ALA A 259 -9.72 12.94 44.63
N ALA A 260 -9.27 11.70 44.43
CA ALA A 260 -8.98 10.78 45.52
C ALA A 260 -7.82 11.27 46.40
N ALA A 261 -6.75 11.80 45.81
CA ALA A 261 -5.62 12.35 46.55
C ALA A 261 -6.03 13.57 47.41
N ASP A 262 -6.86 14.46 46.87
CA ASP A 262 -7.39 15.63 47.60
C ASP A 262 -8.27 15.18 48.78
N GLN A 263 -9.11 14.16 48.57
CA GLN A 263 -9.94 13.57 49.63
C GLN A 263 -9.08 12.96 50.76
N VAL A 264 -8.00 12.27 50.40
CA VAL A 264 -7.05 11.70 51.37
C VAL A 264 -6.29 12.78 52.12
N ALA A 265 -5.87 13.86 51.44
CA ALA A 265 -5.22 15.00 52.07
C ALA A 265 -6.13 15.67 53.10
N ALA A 266 -7.37 15.97 52.72
CA ALA A 266 -8.37 16.54 53.61
C ALA A 266 -8.66 15.64 54.82
N GLY A 267 -8.85 14.33 54.59
CA GLY A 267 -9.07 13.37 55.67
C GLY A 267 -7.86 13.23 56.61
N SER A 268 -6.64 13.41 56.09
CA SER A 268 -5.41 13.38 56.90
C SER A 268 -5.29 14.62 57.79
N GLU A 269 -5.69 15.79 57.30
CA GLU A 269 -5.73 17.03 58.09
C GLU A 269 -6.77 16.93 59.23
N GLU A 270 -7.96 16.41 58.94
CA GLU A 270 -9.01 16.19 59.94
C GLU A 270 -8.57 15.17 61.01
N LEU A 271 -7.95 14.07 60.59
CA LEU A 271 -7.42 13.05 61.50
C LEU A 271 -6.31 13.61 62.39
N SER A 272 -5.43 14.46 61.84
CA SER A 272 -4.37 15.14 62.60
C SER A 272 -4.97 16.04 63.69
N SER A 273 -5.96 16.86 63.33
CA SER A 273 -6.69 17.71 64.27
C SER A 273 -7.37 16.90 65.38
N SER A 274 -8.08 15.83 65.02
CA SER A 274 -8.73 14.93 65.97
C SER A 274 -7.73 14.25 66.90
N SER A 275 -6.59 13.80 66.37
CA SER A 275 -5.51 13.20 67.16
C SER A 275 -4.93 14.17 68.18
N GLN A 276 -4.80 15.46 67.82
CA GLN A 276 -4.34 16.50 68.72
C GLN A 276 -5.35 16.76 69.85
N GLN A 277 -6.65 16.81 69.52
CA GLN A 277 -7.72 16.94 70.52
C GLN A 277 -7.74 15.75 71.49
N VAL A 278 -7.61 14.52 70.96
CA VAL A 278 -7.53 13.31 71.79
C VAL A 278 -6.31 13.34 72.69
N SER A 279 -5.13 13.73 72.17
CA SER A 279 -3.92 13.85 72.99
C SER A 279 -4.07 14.87 74.11
N GLN A 280 -4.73 16.00 73.84
CA GLN A 280 -5.02 17.02 74.85
C GLN A 280 -5.99 16.48 75.91
N GLY A 281 -7.10 15.86 75.50
CA GLY A 281 -8.06 15.26 76.42
C GLY A 281 -7.46 14.12 77.25
N ALA A 282 -6.58 13.30 76.67
CA ALA A 282 -5.85 12.27 77.41
C ALA A 282 -4.93 12.88 78.49
N SER A 283 -4.31 14.03 78.21
CA SER A 283 -3.48 14.75 79.17
C SER A 283 -4.31 15.33 80.33
N GLU A 284 -5.48 15.91 80.01
CA GLU A 284 -6.44 16.40 81.02
C GLU A 284 -7.00 15.27 81.89
N GLN A 285 -7.29 14.12 81.29
CA GLN A 285 -7.75 12.93 82.00
C GLN A 285 -6.65 12.35 82.91
N ALA A 286 -5.40 12.35 82.46
CA ALA A 286 -4.27 11.95 83.30
C ALA A 286 -4.14 12.86 84.53
N ALA A 287 -4.18 14.18 84.35
CA ALA A 287 -4.14 15.15 85.45
C ALA A 287 -5.33 14.99 86.42
N SER A 288 -6.53 14.76 85.89
CA SER A 288 -7.72 14.49 86.71
C SER A 288 -7.56 13.21 87.53
N THR A 289 -6.94 12.18 86.96
CA THR A 289 -6.66 10.91 87.64
C THR A 289 -5.62 11.08 88.75
N GLU A 290 -4.59 11.91 88.54
CA GLU A 290 -3.63 12.29 89.59
C GLU A 290 -4.32 13.02 90.74
N GLN A 291 -5.19 14.00 90.44
CA GLN A 291 -5.94 14.73 91.46
C GLN A 291 -6.88 13.81 92.26
N ILE A 292 -7.60 12.91 91.57
CA ILE A 292 -8.45 11.92 92.24
C ILE A 292 -7.62 11.01 93.15
N SER A 293 -6.43 10.59 92.71
CA SER A 293 -5.54 9.75 93.51
C SER A 293 -5.08 10.49 94.78
N ALA A 294 -4.71 11.77 94.67
CA ALA A 294 -4.38 12.61 95.82
C ALA A 294 -5.56 12.80 96.77
N SER A 295 -6.77 13.05 96.25
CA SER A 295 -7.99 13.11 97.07
C SER A 295 -8.30 11.78 97.74
N MET A 296 -8.04 10.65 97.07
CA MET A 296 -8.20 9.32 97.67
C MET A 296 -7.20 9.08 98.81
N GLU A 297 -5.96 9.58 98.69
CA GLU A 297 -4.97 9.53 99.79
C GLU A 297 -5.40 10.40 100.98
N GLU A 298 -5.87 11.62 100.74
CA GLU A 298 -6.39 12.51 101.78
C GLU A 298 -7.63 11.93 102.46
N LEU A 299 -8.54 11.32 101.68
CA LEU A 299 -9.72 10.62 102.20
C LEU A 299 -9.31 9.42 103.04
N ALA A 300 -8.34 8.61 102.61
CA ALA A 300 -7.84 7.48 103.39
C ALA A 300 -7.26 7.95 104.74
N SER A 301 -6.48 9.03 104.75
CA SER A 301 -5.96 9.67 105.96
C SER A 301 -7.09 10.15 106.89
N THR A 302 -8.10 10.83 106.33
CA THR A 302 -9.26 11.33 107.08
C THR A 302 -10.08 10.19 107.69
N VAL A 303 -10.28 9.10 106.95
CA VAL A 303 -10.95 7.89 107.44
C VAL A 303 -10.16 7.25 108.57
N ALA A 304 -8.84 7.14 108.43
CA ALA A 304 -7.97 6.62 109.49
C ALA A 304 -8.04 7.50 110.75
N GLN A 305 -7.98 8.82 110.60
CA GLN A 305 -8.08 9.77 111.70
C GLN A 305 -9.45 9.72 112.39
N THR A 306 -10.53 9.61 111.61
CA THR A 306 -11.90 9.46 112.14
C THR A 306 -12.06 8.16 112.92
N ALA A 307 -11.47 7.08 112.43
CA ALA A 307 -11.46 5.81 113.14
C ALA A 307 -10.70 5.90 114.48
N ASP A 308 -9.59 6.63 114.52
CA ASP A 308 -8.81 6.83 115.75
C ASP A 308 -9.55 7.73 116.76
N HIS A 309 -10.16 8.83 116.28
CA HIS A 309 -11.04 9.67 117.08
C HIS A 309 -12.20 8.87 117.67
N ALA A 310 -12.85 8.00 116.88
CA ALA A 310 -13.92 7.14 117.36
C ALA A 310 -13.44 6.17 118.46
N ARG A 311 -12.23 5.60 118.34
CA ARG A 311 -11.61 4.78 119.40
C ARG A 311 -11.32 5.60 120.66
N GLN A 312 -10.79 6.81 120.51
CA GLN A 312 -10.52 7.71 121.64
C GLN A 312 -11.82 8.13 122.33
N THR A 313 -12.87 8.49 121.59
CA THR A 313 -14.19 8.80 122.14
C THR A 313 -14.77 7.60 122.88
N ALA A 314 -14.66 6.38 122.34
CA ALA A 314 -15.10 5.17 123.03
C ALA A 314 -14.33 4.95 124.35
N ALA A 315 -13.01 5.18 124.36
CA ALA A 315 -12.20 5.10 125.57
C ALA A 315 -12.60 6.15 126.62
N ILE A 316 -12.84 7.40 126.20
CA ILE A 316 -13.33 8.48 127.08
C ILE A 316 -14.71 8.14 127.63
N ALA A 317 -15.63 7.66 126.80
CA ALA A 317 -16.98 7.28 127.22
C ALA A 317 -16.94 6.13 128.24
N ASN A 318 -16.10 5.12 128.03
CA ASN A 318 -15.89 4.03 129.00
C ASN A 318 -15.31 4.54 130.32
N LYS A 319 -14.35 5.47 130.28
CA LYS A 319 -13.79 6.11 131.48
C LYS A 319 -14.84 6.94 132.22
N ALA A 320 -15.60 7.78 131.51
CA ALA A 320 -16.66 8.59 132.08
C ALA A 320 -17.76 7.72 132.71
N ALA A 321 -18.10 6.58 132.09
CA ALA A 321 -19.01 5.59 132.67
C ALA A 321 -18.43 5.00 133.97
N ALA A 322 -17.15 4.64 133.99
CA ALA A 322 -16.48 4.16 135.20
C ALA A 322 -16.43 5.23 136.32
N ASP A 323 -16.10 6.48 135.97
CA ASP A 323 -16.07 7.62 136.90
C ASP A 323 -17.49 7.93 137.43
N ALA A 324 -18.53 7.81 136.60
CA ALA A 324 -19.92 7.98 137.02
C ALA A 324 -20.37 6.85 137.98
N VAL A 325 -19.93 5.60 137.76
CA VAL A 325 -20.16 4.49 138.71
C VAL A 325 -19.46 4.75 140.04
N ALA A 326 -18.20 5.20 140.02
CA ALA A 326 -17.46 5.54 141.23
C ALA A 326 -18.08 6.74 141.98
N GLY A 327 -18.46 7.79 141.26
CA GLY A 327 -19.18 8.94 141.81
C GLY A 327 -20.54 8.54 142.38
N GLY A 328 -21.28 7.66 141.70
CA GLY A 328 -22.53 7.08 142.20
C GLY A 328 -22.35 6.35 143.52
N LYS A 329 -21.25 5.58 143.67
CA LYS A 329 -20.89 4.94 144.94
C LYS A 329 -20.63 5.98 146.05
N ALA A 330 -19.88 7.04 145.75
CA ALA A 330 -19.62 8.11 146.71
C ALA A 330 -20.91 8.85 147.14
N VAL A 331 -21.86 9.06 146.22
CA VAL A 331 -23.19 9.63 146.55
C VAL A 331 -23.97 8.68 147.45
N VAL A 332 -23.99 7.36 147.18
CA VAL A 332 -24.63 6.37 148.06
C VAL A 332 -24.01 6.39 149.45
N GLU A 333 -22.68 6.38 149.56
CA GLU A 333 -21.97 6.51 150.85
C GLU A 333 -22.34 7.82 151.57
N THR A 334 -22.52 8.92 150.83
CA THR A 334 -22.95 10.21 151.40
C THR A 334 -24.40 10.19 151.90
N VAL A 335 -25.31 9.52 151.16
CA VAL A 335 -26.72 9.37 151.56
C VAL A 335 -26.84 8.46 152.79
N ASP A 336 -26.08 7.36 152.84
CA ASP A 336 -26.02 6.46 154.00
C ASP A 336 -25.54 7.21 155.26
N ALA A 337 -24.47 8.00 155.13
CA ALA A 337 -24.01 8.89 156.20
C ALA A 337 -25.06 9.93 156.61
N MET A 338 -25.81 10.50 155.65
CA MET A 338 -26.94 11.41 155.94
C MET A 338 -28.10 10.71 156.66
N GLN A 339 -28.43 9.46 156.31
CA GLN A 339 -29.44 8.66 157.02
C GLN A 339 -29.01 8.38 158.46
N HIS A 340 -27.75 7.97 158.66
CA HIS A 340 -27.18 7.81 160.01
C HIS A 340 -27.24 9.11 160.82
N ILE A 341 -27.00 10.27 160.20
CA ILE A 341 -27.17 11.58 160.87
C ILE A 341 -28.64 11.83 161.22
N ALA A 342 -29.58 11.56 160.30
CA ALA A 342 -31.01 11.72 160.54
C ALA A 342 -31.52 10.83 161.69
N GLU A 343 -31.12 9.55 161.73
CA GLU A 343 -31.44 8.63 162.84
C GLU A 343 -30.88 9.15 164.18
N LYS A 344 -29.68 9.74 164.17
CA LYS A 344 -29.11 10.37 165.37
C LYS A 344 -29.89 11.62 165.79
N ILE A 345 -30.38 12.42 164.83
CA ILE A 345 -31.24 13.57 165.11
C ILE A 345 -32.58 13.12 165.69
N GLU A 346 -33.21 12.09 165.14
CA GLU A 346 -34.47 11.52 165.65
C GLU A 346 -34.30 10.96 167.07
N LEU A 347 -33.19 10.27 167.34
CA LEU A 347 -32.83 9.85 168.70
C LEU A 347 -32.69 11.05 169.65
N ILE A 348 -32.06 12.14 169.18
CA ILE A 348 -31.93 13.38 169.95
C ILE A 348 -33.30 14.03 170.16
N GLU A 349 -34.20 14.04 169.17
CA GLU A 349 -35.57 14.53 169.31
C GLU A 349 -36.39 13.68 170.29
N GLU A 350 -36.27 12.35 170.24
CA GLU A 350 -36.92 11.43 171.16
C GLU A 350 -36.42 11.65 172.60
N ILE A 351 -35.08 11.82 172.79
CA ILE A 351 -34.49 12.20 174.07
C ILE A 351 -35.02 13.57 174.50
N ALA A 352 -35.02 14.57 173.62
CA ALA A 352 -35.53 15.91 173.92
C ALA A 352 -37.01 15.88 174.32
N ARG A 353 -37.82 15.03 173.68
CA ARG A 353 -39.23 14.83 174.00
C ARG A 353 -39.42 14.08 175.34
N GLN A 354 -38.63 13.04 175.61
CA GLN A 354 -38.64 12.33 176.90
C GLN A 354 -38.12 13.18 178.07
N THR A 355 -37.24 14.15 177.81
CA THR A 355 -36.71 15.05 178.85
C THR A 355 -37.66 16.23 179.12
N ASN A 356 -38.67 16.45 178.26
CA ASN A 356 -39.65 17.53 178.38
C ASN A 356 -41.01 17.06 178.97
N LEU A 357 -41.01 15.94 179.71
CA LEU A 357 -42.11 15.37 180.49
C LEU A 357 -41.66 15.18 181.94
#